data_AF-A0A7X6MZB0-F1
#
_entry.id   AF-A0A7X6MZB0-F1
#
_cell.length_a   1.000
_cell.length_b   1.000
_cell.length_c   1.000
_cell.angle_alpha   90.00
_cell.angle_beta   90.00
_cell.angle_gamma   90.00
#
_symmetry.space_group_name_H-M   'P 1'
#
loop_
_entity.id
_entity.type
_entity.pdbx_description
1 polymer ?
#
loop_
_entity_poly.entity_id
_entity_poly.type
_entity_poly.pdbx_seq_one_letter_code
_entity_poly.pdbx_strand_id
1 'polypeptide(L)'
;MTNETLAQNILDLVGGPENVTRATHCATRLRLVLKDESKVQKEAIDGLEKVNGSVFAGGQYQVIIGLTVPAVHEAFLKAMGTPMTDVEAPSEKEQGNLFNRFFKSIVGIMTPTFGIMGAAGILKGLLALAVAMKLLQPTDGAYQIWYAVAQSFFYFLPIWVGFNASKVFGGSQFIGAALGASLVFPDIIALQTAGESISFFGIPVVLVNYTQSLFPAMVAAFVAAKIEKFLLKEFMKQSVGCLHRS
;
A
#
# COMPACT_ATOMS: atom_id res chain seq x y z
N MET A 1 18.18 -8.35 -28.87
CA MET A 1 18.26 -7.18 -27.96
C MET A 1 18.19 -7.56 -26.45
N THR A 2 18.99 -6.94 -25.56
CA THR A 2 18.88 -7.13 -24.07
C THR A 2 17.80 -6.23 -23.47
N ASN A 3 17.37 -6.52 -22.23
CA ASN A 3 16.32 -5.75 -21.56
C ASN A 3 16.79 -4.32 -21.22
N GLU A 4 18.07 -4.11 -20.86
CA GLU A 4 18.60 -2.77 -20.62
C GLU A 4 18.63 -1.92 -21.88
N THR A 5 19.08 -2.49 -23.01
CA THR A 5 19.10 -1.78 -24.29
C THR A 5 17.70 -1.46 -24.78
N LEU A 6 16.74 -2.39 -24.59
CA LEU A 6 15.34 -2.14 -24.94
C LEU A 6 14.74 -1.02 -24.10
N ALA A 7 14.99 -1.03 -22.79
CA ALA A 7 14.52 0.00 -21.88
C ALA A 7 15.10 1.39 -22.23
N GLN A 8 16.40 1.47 -22.50
CA GLN A 8 17.06 2.71 -22.90
C GLN A 8 16.49 3.25 -24.21
N ASN A 9 16.34 2.39 -25.22
CA ASN A 9 15.79 2.81 -26.51
C ASN A 9 14.34 3.30 -26.39
N ILE A 10 13.50 2.63 -25.59
CA ILE A 10 12.14 3.10 -25.33
C ILE A 10 12.19 4.47 -24.64
N LEU A 11 13.08 4.67 -23.66
CA LEU A 11 13.21 5.93 -22.92
C LEU A 11 13.60 7.10 -23.85
N ASP A 12 14.56 6.88 -24.74
CA ASP A 12 15.01 7.90 -25.69
C ASP A 12 13.90 8.25 -26.70
N LEU A 13 13.17 7.24 -27.19
CA LEU A 13 12.11 7.42 -28.19
C LEU A 13 10.82 8.02 -27.62
N VAL A 14 10.63 8.02 -26.30
CA VAL A 14 9.52 8.73 -25.64
C VAL A 14 9.92 10.15 -25.20
N GLY A 15 11.09 10.65 -25.58
CA GLY A 15 11.54 12.01 -25.27
C GLY A 15 12.32 12.15 -23.96
N GLY A 16 12.90 11.05 -23.47
CA GLY A 16 13.81 11.03 -22.33
C GLY A 16 13.13 10.99 -20.95
N PRO A 17 13.94 10.87 -19.87
CA PRO A 17 13.43 10.76 -18.50
C PRO A 17 12.64 11.98 -18.05
N GLU A 18 12.95 13.18 -18.56
CA GLU A 18 12.19 14.39 -18.26
C GLU A 18 10.74 14.33 -18.75
N ASN A 19 10.46 13.56 -19.81
CA ASN A 19 9.13 13.47 -20.42
C ASN A 19 8.25 12.40 -19.75
N VAL A 20 8.82 11.49 -18.96
CA VAL A 20 8.09 10.43 -18.29
C VAL A 20 7.72 10.89 -16.88
N THR A 21 6.41 11.02 -16.62
CA THR A 21 5.89 11.34 -15.28
C THR A 21 5.75 10.08 -14.43
N ARG A 22 5.41 8.94 -15.06
CA ARG A 22 5.19 7.68 -14.37
C ARG A 22 5.42 6.49 -15.30
N ALA A 23 6.06 5.44 -14.79
CA ALA A 23 6.21 4.16 -15.48
C ALA A 23 5.66 3.03 -14.60
N THR A 24 4.76 2.23 -15.15
CA THR A 24 4.16 1.06 -14.50
C THR A 24 4.11 -0.10 -15.48
N HIS A 25 3.72 -1.28 -15.05
CA HIS A 25 3.53 -2.40 -15.96
C HIS A 25 2.35 -3.29 -15.56
N CYS A 26 1.80 -4.02 -16.52
CA CYS A 26 0.91 -5.15 -16.27
C CYS A 26 1.62 -6.46 -16.65
N ALA A 27 0.88 -7.54 -16.91
CA ALA A 27 1.46 -8.83 -17.29
C ALA A 27 2.20 -8.80 -18.64
N THR A 28 1.78 -7.94 -19.58
CA THR A 28 2.31 -7.94 -20.96
C THR A 28 2.63 -6.56 -21.52
N ARG A 29 2.33 -5.48 -20.79
CA ARG A 29 2.54 -4.11 -21.27
C ARG A 29 3.29 -3.25 -20.26
N LEU A 30 4.22 -2.45 -20.78
CA LEU A 30 4.81 -1.31 -20.10
C LEU A 30 3.89 -0.10 -20.32
N ARG A 31 3.52 0.61 -19.26
CA ARG A 31 2.59 1.75 -19.31
C ARG A 31 3.28 3.00 -18.80
N LEU A 32 3.31 4.02 -19.65
CA LEU A 32 3.98 5.29 -19.42
C LEU A 32 2.96 6.42 -19.39
N VAL A 33 3.03 7.26 -18.38
CA VAL A 33 2.34 8.56 -18.33
C VAL A 33 3.37 9.59 -18.76
N LEU A 34 3.10 10.28 -19.87
CA LEU A 34 4.03 11.24 -20.48
C LEU A 34 3.55 12.66 -20.23
N LYS A 35 4.48 13.62 -20.13
CA LYS A 35 4.14 15.05 -20.05
C LYS A 35 3.73 15.62 -21.40
N ASP A 36 4.40 15.15 -22.44
CA ASP A 36 4.19 15.58 -23.82
C ASP A 36 4.16 14.36 -24.74
N GLU A 37 2.98 14.03 -25.24
CA GLU A 37 2.75 12.90 -26.14
C GLU A 37 3.33 13.13 -27.54
N SER A 38 3.55 14.39 -27.95
CA SER A 38 4.07 14.71 -29.28
C SER A 38 5.52 14.30 -29.50
N LYS A 39 6.26 14.05 -28.41
CA LYS A 39 7.66 13.60 -28.45
C LYS A 39 7.82 12.11 -28.69
N VAL A 40 6.72 11.36 -28.70
CA VAL A 40 6.75 9.91 -28.86
C VAL A 40 6.96 9.53 -30.31
N GLN A 41 8.04 8.81 -30.57
CA GLN A 41 8.34 8.24 -31.88
C GLN A 41 7.71 6.85 -32.01
N LYS A 42 6.40 6.83 -32.22
CA LYS A 42 5.60 5.60 -32.21
C LYS A 42 6.10 4.55 -33.20
N GLU A 43 6.34 4.94 -34.45
CA GLU A 43 6.77 4.04 -35.52
C GLU A 43 8.14 3.41 -35.20
N ALA A 44 9.04 4.18 -34.57
CA ALA A 44 10.34 3.68 -34.15
C ALA A 44 10.22 2.69 -32.98
N ILE A 45 9.28 2.92 -32.05
CA ILE A 45 9.02 2.04 -30.90
C ILE A 45 8.41 0.71 -31.38
N ASP A 46 7.46 0.77 -32.32
CA ASP A 46 6.84 -0.42 -32.91
C ASP A 46 7.83 -1.26 -33.74
N GLY A 47 8.91 -0.64 -34.22
CA GLY A 47 10.01 -1.30 -34.95
C GLY A 47 11.07 -1.96 -34.07
N LEU A 48 11.01 -1.82 -32.74
CA LEU A 48 12.00 -2.41 -31.84
C LEU A 48 11.85 -3.94 -31.72
N GLU A 49 12.98 -4.64 -31.68
CA GLU A 49 13.02 -6.08 -31.43
C GLU A 49 12.41 -6.38 -30.05
N LYS A 50 11.43 -7.30 -29.98
CA LYS A 50 10.60 -7.65 -28.79
C LYS A 50 9.45 -6.71 -28.45
N VAL A 51 9.15 -5.70 -29.27
CA VAL A 51 7.92 -4.91 -29.16
C VAL A 51 6.90 -5.45 -30.16
N ASN A 52 5.71 -5.80 -29.68
CA ASN A 52 4.59 -6.27 -30.48
C ASN A 52 3.65 -5.14 -30.92
N GLY A 53 3.95 -3.91 -30.51
CA GLY A 53 3.24 -2.68 -30.88
C GLY A 53 3.02 -1.76 -29.68
N SER A 54 2.50 -0.57 -29.96
CA SER A 54 2.24 0.46 -28.97
C SER A 54 0.93 1.19 -29.23
N VAL A 55 0.29 1.65 -28.15
CA VAL A 55 -1.01 2.30 -28.23
C VAL A 55 -1.18 3.34 -27.14
N PHE A 56 -1.82 4.46 -27.47
CA PHE A 56 -2.35 5.39 -26.48
C PHE A 56 -3.74 4.93 -26.07
N ALA A 57 -3.90 4.54 -24.80
CA ALA A 57 -5.18 4.07 -24.27
C ALA A 57 -5.30 4.41 -22.78
N GLY A 58 -6.41 5.06 -22.42
CA GLY A 58 -6.70 5.42 -21.03
C GLY A 58 -5.75 6.47 -20.43
N GLY A 59 -5.35 7.46 -21.24
CA GLY A 59 -4.44 8.54 -20.80
C GLY A 59 -2.99 8.09 -20.58
N GLN A 60 -2.60 6.93 -21.14
CA GLN A 60 -1.27 6.36 -20.99
C GLN A 60 -0.78 5.84 -22.34
N TYR A 61 0.53 5.95 -22.55
CA TYR A 61 1.21 5.28 -23.64
C TYR A 61 1.58 3.86 -23.21
N GLN A 62 1.11 2.85 -23.97
CA GLN A 62 1.31 1.44 -23.63
C GLN A 62 2.18 0.78 -24.69
N VAL A 63 3.32 0.24 -24.28
CA VAL A 63 4.21 -0.56 -25.13
C VAL A 63 3.97 -2.03 -24.83
N ILE A 64 3.60 -2.80 -25.83
CA ILE A 64 3.30 -4.23 -25.74
C ILE A 64 4.61 -5.00 -25.96
N ILE A 65 5.13 -5.65 -24.93
CA ILE A 65 6.42 -6.37 -24.98
C ILE A 65 6.22 -7.87 -24.72
N GLY A 66 5.17 -8.25 -23.98
CA GLY A 66 4.90 -9.63 -23.59
C GLY A 66 5.47 -10.00 -22.22
N LEU A 67 5.76 -11.28 -21.99
CA LEU A 67 6.06 -11.83 -20.66
C LEU A 67 7.35 -11.29 -20.02
N THR A 68 8.24 -10.68 -20.80
CA THR A 68 9.50 -10.09 -20.31
C THR A 68 9.33 -8.67 -19.76
N VAL A 69 8.11 -8.11 -19.79
CA VAL A 69 7.79 -6.77 -19.30
C VAL A 69 8.35 -6.45 -17.91
N PRO A 70 8.24 -7.32 -16.89
CA PRO A 70 8.73 -6.99 -15.56
C PRO A 70 10.22 -6.65 -15.53
N ALA A 71 11.03 -7.44 -16.26
CA ALA A 71 12.47 -7.22 -16.35
C ALA A 71 12.83 -5.96 -17.17
N VAL A 72 12.01 -5.62 -18.18
CA VAL A 72 12.20 -4.40 -18.97
C VAL A 72 11.81 -3.16 -18.16
N HIS A 73 10.74 -3.22 -17.38
CA HIS A 73 10.33 -2.13 -16.49
C HIS A 73 11.39 -1.84 -15.42
N GLU A 74 11.97 -2.88 -14.80
CA GLU A 74 13.07 -2.70 -13.84
C GLU A 74 14.27 -1.97 -14.47
N ALA A 75 14.67 -2.39 -15.68
CA ALA A 75 15.73 -1.73 -16.43
C ALA A 75 15.37 -0.29 -16.82
N PHE A 76 14.10 -0.04 -17.15
CA PHE A 76 13.58 1.28 -17.49
C PHE A 76 13.61 2.25 -16.31
N LEU A 77 13.25 1.78 -15.10
CA LEU A 77 13.36 2.58 -13.88
C LEU A 77 14.82 2.92 -13.55
N LYS A 78 15.74 1.95 -13.71
CA LYS A 78 17.19 2.20 -13.56
C LYS A 78 17.69 3.27 -14.54
N ALA A 79 17.28 3.18 -15.81
CA ALA A 79 17.65 4.15 -16.85
C ALA A 79 17.09 5.56 -16.57
N MET A 80 15.90 5.67 -15.98
CA MET A 80 15.33 6.95 -15.55
C MET A 80 16.00 7.55 -14.30
N GLY A 81 16.90 6.83 -13.62
CA GLY A 81 17.53 7.30 -12.38
C GLY A 81 16.56 7.38 -11.19
N THR A 82 15.40 6.73 -11.26
CA THR A 82 14.44 6.69 -10.15
C THR A 82 14.74 5.48 -9.28
N PRO A 83 14.89 5.64 -7.95
CA PRO A 83 15.11 4.50 -7.06
C PRO A 83 13.91 3.55 -7.15
N MET A 84 14.21 2.26 -7.35
CA MET A 84 13.24 1.17 -7.45
C MET A 84 12.18 1.27 -6.36
N THR A 85 11.00 1.75 -6.71
CA THR A 85 9.83 1.59 -5.87
C THR A 85 8.61 1.53 -6.77
N ASP A 86 8.15 0.31 -7.02
CA ASP A 86 6.84 0.04 -7.57
C ASP A 86 5.78 0.71 -6.69
N VAL A 87 5.18 1.77 -7.21
CA VAL A 87 3.98 2.36 -6.63
C VAL A 87 2.86 2.21 -7.65
N GLU A 88 2.17 1.08 -7.57
CA GLU A 88 0.78 0.99 -8.01
C GLU A 88 -0.07 1.94 -7.14
N ALA A 89 -0.84 2.78 -7.82
CA ALA A 89 -1.95 3.55 -7.26
C ALA A 89 -2.81 4.09 -8.43
N PRO A 90 -4.15 4.10 -8.29
CA PRO A 90 -5.14 4.24 -9.36
C PRO A 90 -5.22 5.65 -9.96
N SER A 91 -5.95 5.73 -11.08
CA SER A 91 -6.20 6.84 -11.99
C SER A 91 -6.80 8.12 -11.38
N GLU A 92 -6.55 9.21 -12.09
CA GLU A 92 -6.81 10.63 -11.84
C GLU A 92 -8.24 11.05 -11.46
N LYS A 93 -8.33 12.07 -10.59
CA LYS A 93 -8.90 13.39 -10.91
C LYS A 93 -8.32 14.45 -9.98
N GLU A 94 -7.99 15.61 -10.55
CA GLU A 94 -7.45 16.84 -9.96
C GLU A 94 -8.37 17.53 -8.94
N GLN A 95 -9.03 16.80 -8.04
CA GLN A 95 -9.81 17.39 -6.96
C GLN A 95 -9.23 17.03 -5.59
N GLY A 96 -8.47 18.01 -5.07
CA GLY A 96 -8.02 18.06 -3.69
C GLY A 96 -6.65 17.42 -3.47
N ASN A 97 -5.60 18.24 -3.45
CA ASN A 97 -4.25 17.83 -3.06
C ASN A 97 -4.25 17.06 -1.72
N LEU A 98 -5.17 17.40 -0.81
CA LEU A 98 -5.38 16.70 0.47
C LEU A 98 -6.06 15.32 0.30
N PHE A 99 -7.12 15.22 -0.52
CA PHE A 99 -7.82 13.96 -0.75
C PHE A 99 -6.93 12.97 -1.51
N ASN A 100 -6.20 13.44 -2.52
CA ASN A 100 -5.22 12.63 -3.24
C ASN A 100 -4.09 12.16 -2.31
N ARG A 101 -3.59 13.02 -1.42
CA ARG A 101 -2.57 12.64 -0.43
C ARG A 101 -3.10 11.62 0.58
N PHE A 102 -4.32 11.80 1.06
CA PHE A 102 -4.99 10.84 1.94
C PHE A 102 -5.16 9.48 1.26
N PHE A 103 -5.64 9.46 0.02
CA PHE A 103 -5.81 8.23 -0.75
C PHE A 103 -4.47 7.54 -1.03
N LYS A 104 -3.43 8.31 -1.40
CA LYS A 104 -2.05 7.80 -1.53
C LYS A 104 -1.53 7.19 -0.23
N SER A 105 -1.84 7.79 0.93
CA SER A 105 -1.49 7.20 2.22
C SER A 105 -2.22 5.88 2.46
N ILE A 106 -3.53 5.81 2.20
CA ILE A 106 -4.29 4.54 2.32
C ILE A 106 -3.66 3.46 1.43
N VAL A 107 -3.42 3.77 0.15
CA VAL A 107 -2.82 2.83 -0.79
C VAL A 107 -1.46 2.38 -0.26
N GLY A 108 -0.57 3.30 0.10
CA GLY A 108 0.76 2.97 0.64
C GLY A 108 0.74 2.14 1.92
N ILE A 109 -0.29 2.28 2.77
CA ILE A 109 -0.48 1.49 3.99
C ILE A 109 -0.92 0.05 3.66
N MET A 110 -1.77 -0.10 2.64
CA MET A 110 -2.39 -1.37 2.28
C MET A 110 -1.59 -2.19 1.28
N THR A 111 -0.77 -1.57 0.41
CA THR A 111 0.04 -2.28 -0.59
C THR A 111 0.85 -3.44 -0.01
N PRO A 112 1.56 -3.29 1.14
CA PRO A 112 2.31 -4.40 1.74
C PRO A 112 1.42 -5.56 2.22
N THR A 113 0.12 -5.34 2.39
CA THR A 113 -0.83 -6.33 2.93
C THR A 113 -1.59 -7.12 1.86
N PHE A 114 -1.56 -6.69 0.59
CA PHE A 114 -2.39 -7.33 -0.45
C PHE A 114 -2.04 -8.80 -0.71
N GLY A 115 -0.76 -9.17 -0.66
CA GLY A 115 -0.35 -10.57 -0.87
C GLY A 115 -0.95 -11.52 0.17
N ILE A 116 -0.86 -11.16 1.45
CA ILE A 116 -1.41 -11.98 2.55
C ILE A 116 -2.95 -11.93 2.59
N MET A 117 -3.56 -10.79 2.25
CA MET A 117 -5.02 -10.71 2.10
C MET A 117 -5.56 -11.62 1.00
N GLY A 118 -4.86 -11.70 -0.13
CA GLY A 118 -5.19 -12.60 -1.23
C GLY A 118 -5.14 -14.07 -0.80
N ALA A 119 -4.04 -14.47 -0.15
CA ALA A 119 -3.87 -15.84 0.36
C ALA A 119 -4.95 -16.20 1.40
N ALA A 120 -5.21 -15.30 2.35
CA ALA A 120 -6.24 -15.48 3.36
C ALA A 120 -7.65 -15.57 2.75
N GLY A 121 -7.96 -14.74 1.76
CA GLY A 121 -9.23 -14.77 1.03
C GLY A 121 -9.45 -16.07 0.27
N ILE A 122 -8.42 -16.56 -0.45
CA ILE A 122 -8.47 -17.84 -1.16
C ILE A 122 -8.73 -18.99 -0.17
N LEU A 123 -8.02 -19.03 0.96
CA LEU A 123 -8.22 -20.06 1.97
C LEU A 123 -9.65 -20.04 2.54
N LYS A 124 -10.20 -18.86 2.87
CA LYS A 124 -11.61 -18.75 3.30
C LYS A 124 -12.57 -19.25 2.22
N GLY A 125 -12.29 -18.96 0.94
CA GLY A 125 -13.08 -19.44 -0.20
C GLY A 125 -13.06 -20.97 -0.33
N LEU A 126 -11.88 -21.59 -0.20
CA LEU A 126 -11.73 -23.05 -0.21
C LEU A 126 -12.47 -23.71 0.96
N LEU A 127 -12.39 -23.13 2.16
CA LEU A 127 -13.15 -23.61 3.32
C LEU A 127 -14.66 -23.49 3.10
N ALA A 128 -15.12 -22.37 2.51
CA ALA A 128 -16.54 -22.19 2.17
C ALA A 128 -17.01 -23.24 1.14
N LEU A 129 -16.19 -23.57 0.14
CA LEU A 129 -16.48 -24.63 -0.82
C LEU A 129 -16.52 -26.01 -0.16
N ALA A 130 -15.57 -26.32 0.73
CA ALA A 130 -15.57 -27.57 1.47
C ALA A 130 -16.84 -27.75 2.32
N VAL A 131 -17.31 -26.66 2.94
CA VAL A 131 -18.59 -26.66 3.66
C VAL A 131 -19.78 -26.85 2.71
N ALA A 132 -19.80 -26.14 1.57
CA ALA A 132 -20.87 -26.29 0.58
C ALA A 132 -20.96 -27.70 0.00
N MET A 133 -19.81 -28.37 -0.19
CA MET A 133 -19.71 -29.77 -0.64
C MET A 133 -19.97 -30.78 0.48
N LYS A 134 -20.25 -30.34 1.70
CA LYS A 134 -20.41 -31.17 2.91
C LYS A 134 -19.17 -32.03 3.23
N LEU A 135 -17.99 -31.61 2.78
CA LEU A 135 -16.70 -32.23 3.12
C LEU A 135 -16.22 -31.85 4.52
N LEU A 136 -16.62 -30.67 4.99
CA LEU A 136 -16.33 -30.13 6.31
C LEU A 136 -17.60 -29.46 6.88
N GLN A 137 -17.71 -29.44 8.20
CA GLN A 137 -18.71 -28.68 8.93
C GLN A 137 -18.03 -27.55 9.73
N PRO A 138 -18.71 -26.41 9.94
CA PRO A 138 -18.16 -25.32 10.77
C PRO A 138 -17.84 -25.71 12.21
N THR A 139 -18.46 -26.79 12.70
CA THR A 139 -18.23 -27.38 14.01
C THR A 139 -16.97 -28.25 14.07
N ASP A 140 -16.42 -28.66 12.92
CA ASP A 140 -15.23 -29.49 12.88
C ASP A 140 -14.01 -28.70 13.35
N GLY A 141 -13.21 -29.29 14.24
CA GLY A 141 -11.98 -28.64 14.72
C GLY A 141 -11.01 -28.29 13.60
N ALA A 142 -10.94 -29.12 12.55
CA ALA A 142 -10.13 -28.82 11.36
C ALA A 142 -10.61 -27.55 10.65
N TYR A 143 -11.92 -27.36 10.49
CA TYR A 143 -12.49 -26.13 9.93
C TYR A 143 -12.14 -24.94 10.82
N GLN A 144 -12.34 -25.04 12.13
CA GLN A 144 -12.10 -23.94 13.06
C GLN A 144 -10.64 -23.46 13.05
N ILE A 145 -9.68 -24.39 13.02
CA ILE A 145 -8.24 -24.06 12.96
C ILE A 145 -7.92 -23.35 11.65
N TRP A 146 -8.32 -23.91 10.51
CA TRP A 146 -8.03 -23.31 9.21
C TRP A 146 -8.75 -21.98 9.02
N TYR A 147 -9.98 -21.86 9.51
CA TYR A 147 -10.72 -20.63 9.50
C TYR A 147 -10.04 -19.57 10.37
N ALA A 148 -9.55 -19.94 11.56
CA ALA A 148 -8.81 -19.03 12.42
C ALA A 148 -7.53 -18.51 11.75
N VAL A 149 -6.77 -19.38 11.08
CA VAL A 149 -5.60 -18.98 10.27
C VAL A 149 -6.02 -17.96 9.20
N ALA A 150 -7.06 -18.26 8.44
CA ALA A 150 -7.52 -17.41 7.35
C ALA A 150 -8.14 -16.09 7.85
N GLN A 151 -8.77 -16.09 9.02
CA GLN A 151 -9.43 -14.93 9.62
C GLN A 151 -8.47 -14.05 10.42
N SER A 152 -7.39 -14.61 10.96
CA SER A 152 -6.44 -13.91 11.84
C SER A 152 -5.95 -12.58 11.25
N PHE A 153 -5.56 -12.60 9.98
CA PHE A 153 -5.07 -11.40 9.29
C PHE A 153 -6.13 -10.28 9.29
N PHE A 154 -7.37 -10.61 8.95
CA PHE A 154 -8.47 -9.65 8.89
C PHE A 154 -8.89 -9.20 10.29
N TYR A 155 -8.91 -10.10 11.26
CA TYR A 155 -9.29 -9.77 12.64
C TYR A 155 -8.32 -8.76 13.26
N PHE A 156 -7.01 -9.01 13.09
CA PHE A 156 -5.93 -8.14 13.59
C PHE A 156 -5.51 -7.05 12.59
N LEU A 157 -6.36 -6.73 11.61
CA LEU A 157 -6.09 -5.70 10.61
C LEU A 157 -5.68 -4.35 11.22
N PRO A 158 -6.27 -3.86 12.32
CA PRO A 158 -5.82 -2.64 12.99
C PRO A 158 -4.33 -2.64 13.38
N ILE A 159 -3.77 -3.79 13.76
CA ILE A 159 -2.35 -3.93 14.15
C ILE A 159 -1.46 -3.72 12.93
N TRP A 160 -1.75 -4.43 11.84
CA TRP A 160 -1.00 -4.34 10.58
C TRP A 160 -1.07 -2.94 9.97
N VAL A 161 -2.25 -2.34 10.03
CA VAL A 161 -2.48 -0.96 9.58
C VAL A 161 -1.70 0.03 10.42
N GLY A 162 -1.77 -0.06 11.75
CA GLY A 162 -1.02 0.84 12.62
C GLY A 162 0.49 0.77 12.38
N PHE A 163 1.02 -0.44 12.20
CA PHE A 163 2.42 -0.69 11.89
C PHE A 163 2.84 -0.05 10.55
N ASN A 164 2.07 -0.28 9.47
CA ASN A 164 2.37 0.28 8.15
C ASN A 164 2.12 1.80 8.08
N ALA A 165 1.04 2.29 8.70
CA ALA A 165 0.71 3.71 8.79
C ALA A 165 1.80 4.50 9.47
N SER A 166 2.37 3.98 10.56
CA SER A 166 3.49 4.64 11.24
C SER A 166 4.71 4.75 10.34
N LYS A 167 5.01 3.72 9.53
CA LYS A 167 6.07 3.79 8.51
C LYS A 167 5.80 4.88 7.47
N VAL A 168 4.57 4.95 6.95
CA VAL A 168 4.15 5.95 5.95
C VAL A 168 4.18 7.38 6.52
N PHE A 169 3.79 7.56 7.78
CA PHE A 169 3.79 8.86 8.45
C PHE A 169 5.14 9.21 9.08
N GLY A 170 6.11 8.28 9.10
CA GLY A 170 7.46 8.45 9.62
C GLY A 170 7.54 8.49 11.16
N GLY A 171 6.70 7.70 11.84
CA GLY A 171 6.80 7.41 13.27
C GLY A 171 7.23 5.96 13.53
N SER A 172 7.29 5.58 14.80
CA SER A 172 7.67 4.23 15.23
C SER A 172 6.61 3.18 14.86
N GLN A 173 7.02 2.16 14.11
CA GLN A 173 6.15 1.07 13.70
C GLN A 173 5.62 0.24 14.88
N PHE A 174 6.42 0.11 15.95
CA PHE A 174 6.01 -0.59 17.17
C PHE A 174 4.93 0.18 17.93
N ILE A 175 5.02 1.51 18.00
CA ILE A 175 3.99 2.35 18.63
C ILE A 175 2.69 2.25 17.82
N GLY A 176 2.78 2.32 16.49
CA GLY A 176 1.65 2.09 15.60
C GLY A 176 0.96 0.74 15.82
N ALA A 177 1.75 -0.33 15.87
CA ALA A 177 1.23 -1.68 16.12
C ALA A 177 0.55 -1.79 17.49
N ALA A 178 1.15 -1.20 18.54
CA ALA A 178 0.57 -1.19 19.89
C ALA A 178 -0.77 -0.45 19.95
N LEU A 179 -0.87 0.70 19.26
CA LEU A 179 -2.13 1.44 19.13
C LEU A 179 -3.18 0.61 18.38
N GLY A 180 -2.79 -0.05 17.29
CA GLY A 180 -3.66 -0.98 16.58
C GLY A 180 -4.14 -2.14 17.46
N ALA A 181 -3.26 -2.72 18.28
CA ALA A 181 -3.60 -3.80 19.20
C ALA A 181 -4.55 -3.34 20.31
N SER A 182 -4.38 -2.11 20.80
CA SER A 182 -5.25 -1.51 21.81
C SER A 182 -6.70 -1.38 21.33
N LEU A 183 -6.91 -1.14 20.03
CA LEU A 183 -8.25 -1.03 19.43
C LEU A 183 -9.00 -2.37 19.34
N VAL A 184 -8.28 -3.49 19.39
CA VAL A 184 -8.83 -4.86 19.32
C VAL A 184 -8.54 -5.64 20.60
N PHE A 185 -8.25 -4.93 21.69
CA PHE A 185 -7.92 -5.56 22.96
C PHE A 185 -9.13 -6.35 23.48
N PRO A 186 -8.96 -7.62 23.89
CA PRO A 186 -10.09 -8.49 24.26
C PRO A 186 -11.03 -7.90 25.30
N ASP A 187 -10.49 -7.21 26.32
CA ASP A 187 -11.31 -6.61 27.38
C ASP A 187 -12.20 -5.48 26.86
N ILE A 188 -11.71 -4.68 25.89
CA ILE A 188 -12.50 -3.62 25.24
C ILE A 188 -13.64 -4.23 24.42
N ILE A 189 -13.37 -5.34 23.72
CA ILE A 189 -14.39 -6.07 22.95
C ILE A 189 -15.42 -6.71 23.88
N ALA A 190 -14.99 -7.26 25.01
CA ALA A 190 -15.86 -7.84 26.02
C ALA A 190 -16.81 -6.80 26.63
N LEU A 191 -16.29 -5.62 27.02
CA LEU A 191 -17.09 -4.50 27.52
C LEU A 191 -18.11 -4.02 26.49
N GLN A 192 -17.71 -3.93 25.21
CA GLN A 192 -18.62 -3.57 24.13
C GLN A 192 -19.75 -4.60 23.95
N THR A 193 -19.42 -5.88 24.08
CA THR A 193 -20.38 -7.00 23.96
C THR A 193 -21.36 -7.03 25.14
N ALA A 194 -20.90 -6.68 26.34
CA ALA A 194 -21.72 -6.55 27.54
C ALA A 194 -22.64 -5.32 27.52
N GLY A 195 -22.45 -4.39 26.57
CA GLY A 195 -23.22 -3.15 26.48
C GLY A 195 -22.87 -2.14 27.57
N GLU A 196 -21.71 -2.28 28.21
CA GLU A 196 -21.26 -1.40 29.28
C GLU A 196 -20.73 -0.07 28.73
N SER A 197 -20.98 1.03 29.45
CA SER A 197 -20.41 2.34 29.13
C SER A 197 -19.21 2.61 30.04
N ILE A 198 -18.06 2.91 29.45
CA ILE A 198 -16.89 3.39 30.20
C ILE A 198 -16.76 4.90 30.08
N SER A 199 -16.29 5.56 31.14
CA SER A 199 -15.98 6.99 31.12
C SER A 199 -14.48 7.21 31.00
N PHE A 200 -14.07 8.09 30.09
CA PHE A 200 -12.69 8.57 30.00
C PHE A 200 -12.64 10.01 30.53
N PHE A 201 -12.02 10.22 31.70
CA PHE A 201 -11.97 11.52 32.39
C PHE A 201 -13.35 12.21 32.51
N GLY A 202 -14.39 11.45 32.84
CA GLY A 202 -15.76 11.95 33.00
C GLY A 202 -16.56 12.11 31.70
N ILE A 203 -15.96 11.83 30.54
CA ILE A 203 -16.65 11.82 29.24
C ILE A 203 -17.08 10.38 28.94
N PRO A 204 -18.39 10.12 28.72
CA PRO A 204 -18.85 8.79 28.33
C PRO A 204 -18.29 8.43 26.95
N VAL A 205 -17.64 7.27 26.87
CA VAL A 205 -17.08 6.75 25.62
C VAL A 205 -18.00 5.66 25.09
N VAL A 206 -18.41 5.83 23.83
CA VAL A 206 -19.12 4.77 23.11
C VAL A 206 -18.10 3.72 22.72
N LEU A 207 -18.24 2.53 23.31
CA LEU A 207 -17.43 1.38 22.93
C LEU A 207 -17.85 0.89 21.55
N VAL A 208 -16.88 0.78 20.65
CA VAL A 208 -17.06 0.31 19.29
C VAL A 208 -16.06 -0.81 19.05
N ASN A 209 -16.52 -1.90 18.44
CA ASN A 209 -15.64 -2.96 18.01
C ASN A 209 -14.93 -2.55 16.72
N TYR A 210 -13.62 -2.32 16.80
CA TYR A 210 -12.79 -1.92 15.67
C TYR A 210 -12.05 -3.09 15.01
N THR A 211 -12.42 -4.33 15.30
CA THR A 211 -11.90 -5.48 14.56
C THR A 211 -12.14 -5.29 13.07
N GLN A 212 -11.17 -5.68 12.25
CA GLN A 212 -11.21 -5.52 10.79
C GLN A 212 -11.31 -4.06 10.28
N SER A 213 -11.18 -3.05 11.15
CA SER A 213 -11.28 -1.63 10.77
C SER A 213 -9.92 -1.01 10.45
N LEU A 214 -9.84 -0.27 9.35
CA LEU A 214 -8.60 0.40 8.92
C LEU A 214 -8.45 1.79 9.53
N PHE A 215 -9.54 2.56 9.50
CA PHE A 215 -9.51 4.01 9.71
C PHE A 215 -9.05 4.44 11.12
N PRO A 216 -9.56 3.84 12.22
CA PRO A 216 -9.16 4.26 13.57
C PRO A 216 -7.67 4.06 13.84
N ALA A 217 -7.11 2.93 13.40
CA ALA A 217 -5.68 2.63 13.55
C ALA A 217 -4.81 3.59 12.74
N MET A 218 -5.23 3.93 11.52
CA MET A 218 -4.53 4.90 10.68
C MET A 218 -4.51 6.30 11.31
N VAL A 219 -5.64 6.77 11.87
CA VAL A 219 -5.72 8.06 12.56
C VAL A 219 -4.85 8.07 13.82
N ALA A 220 -4.91 7.00 14.63
CA ALA A 220 -4.08 6.86 15.83
C ALA A 220 -2.59 6.92 15.48
N ALA A 221 -2.14 6.18 14.46
CA ALA A 221 -0.76 6.18 13.99
C ALA A 221 -0.33 7.56 13.45
N PHE A 222 -1.21 8.27 12.73
CA PHE A 222 -0.92 9.63 12.24
C PHE A 222 -0.69 10.61 13.39
N VAL A 223 -1.57 10.59 14.39
CA VAL A 223 -1.45 11.45 15.58
C VAL A 223 -0.18 11.10 16.36
N ALA A 224 0.08 9.82 16.59
CA ALA A 224 1.28 9.35 17.27
C ALA A 224 2.57 9.79 16.55
N ALA A 225 2.64 9.60 15.23
CA ALA A 225 3.79 10.05 14.43
C ALA A 225 4.02 11.57 14.50
N LYS A 226 2.96 12.38 14.59
CA LYS A 226 3.09 13.82 14.81
C LYS A 226 3.61 14.15 16.21
N ILE A 227 3.09 13.48 17.23
CA ILE A 227 3.52 13.67 18.63
C ILE A 227 4.99 13.28 18.78
N GLU A 228 5.40 12.12 18.26
CA GLU A 228 6.79 11.66 18.28
C GLU A 228 7.74 12.68 17.63
N LYS A 229 7.41 13.15 16.43
CA LYS A 229 8.23 14.14 15.73
C LYS A 229 8.29 15.47 16.47
N PHE A 230 7.19 15.89 17.08
CA PHE A 230 7.14 17.10 17.88
C PHE A 230 8.04 17.00 19.12
N LEU A 231 7.91 15.90 19.87
CA LEU A 231 8.72 15.66 21.07
C LEU A 231 10.21 15.55 20.72
N LEU A 232 10.58 14.75 19.72
CA LEU A 232 11.97 14.59 19.28
C LEU A 232 12.60 15.93 18.86
N LYS A 233 11.83 16.78 18.16
CA LYS A 233 12.28 18.11 17.75
C LYS A 233 12.54 19.03 18.95
N GLU A 234 11.69 18.97 19.98
CA GLU A 234 11.83 19.81 21.16
C GLU A 234 12.96 19.33 22.08
N PHE A 235 13.07 18.01 22.30
CA PHE A 235 14.18 17.42 23.05
C PHE A 235 15.55 17.68 22.39
N MET A 236 15.64 17.62 21.04
CA MET A 236 16.88 17.95 20.33
C MET A 236 17.25 19.44 20.40
N LYS A 237 16.28 20.36 20.41
CA LYS A 237 16.58 21.78 20.64
C LYS A 237 17.16 22.03 22.03
N GLN A 238 16.63 21.33 23.04
CA GLN A 238 17.04 21.51 24.43
C GLN A 238 18.44 20.95 24.69
N SER A 239 18.81 19.83 24.07
CA SER A 239 20.15 19.25 24.19
C SER A 239 21.23 20.06 23.47
N VAL A 240 20.94 20.64 22.31
CA VAL A 240 21.87 21.56 21.61
C VAL A 240 22.04 22.88 22.37
N GLY A 241 20.99 23.37 23.04
CA GLY A 241 21.06 24.56 23.91
C GLY A 241 21.94 24.36 25.16
N CYS A 242 22.04 23.14 25.69
CA CYS A 242 22.93 22.83 26.82
C CYS A 242 24.41 22.76 26.39
N LEU A 243 24.71 22.29 25.17
CA LEU A 243 26.09 22.18 24.65
C LEU A 243 26.73 23.53 24.29
N HIS A 244 25.93 24.58 24.09
CA HIS A 244 26.44 25.95 23.84
C HIS A 244 26.59 26.78 25.12
N ARG A 245 26.23 26.23 26.29
CA ARG A 245 26.32 26.87 27.61
C ARG A 245 27.36 26.23 28.54
N SER A 246 28.11 25.24 28.06
CA SER A 246 29.29 24.65 28.72
C SER A 246 30.57 25.14 28.06
#